data_AF-A0A1S9PIM1-F1
#
_entry.id   AF-A0A1S9PIM1-F1
#
_cell.length_a   1.000
_cell.length_b   1.000
_cell.length_c   1.000
_cell.angle_alpha   90.00
_cell.angle_beta   90.00
_cell.angle_gamma   90.00
#
_symmetry.space_group_name_H-M   'P 1'
#
loop_
_entity.id
_entity.type
_entity.pdbx_description
1 polymer ?
#
loop_
_entity_poly.entity_id
_entity_poly.type
_entity_poly.pdbx_seq_one_letter_code
_entity_poly.pdbx_strand_id
1 'polypeptide(L)'
;MCHQNTIILTSINLNDMNKILFILFTLAVSVNNLYGQNKTIRGRVISDLYETEPAVLIIVDDTLEVGKTDLNGFFKITIPVSVKKILFFSLGVEPAIIELSDNCNEVEVVMLASYTYDFQSPKKINRIRMRRFDQLPKIHKQAFEKGLFKTDNSCYTQEFKPFFKKKQE
;
A
#
# COMPACT_ATOMS: atom_id res chain seq x y z
N MET A 1 -23.00 65.71 -33.10
CA MET A 1 -23.69 64.41 -33.17
C MET A 1 -22.90 63.42 -32.35
N CYS A 2 -23.38 63.03 -31.17
CA CYS A 2 -22.75 62.02 -30.33
C CYS A 2 -23.79 60.93 -30.05
N HIS A 3 -23.47 59.70 -30.48
CA HIS A 3 -24.30 58.51 -30.33
C HIS A 3 -24.44 58.14 -28.84
N GLN A 4 -25.68 57.98 -28.37
CA GLN A 4 -25.97 57.28 -27.11
C GLN A 4 -25.94 55.77 -27.40
N ASN A 5 -24.98 55.06 -26.83
CA ASN A 5 -25.00 53.60 -26.74
C ASN A 5 -25.86 53.19 -25.54
N THR A 6 -27.04 52.68 -25.82
CA THR A 6 -27.93 52.07 -24.83
C THR A 6 -27.41 50.68 -24.48
N ILE A 7 -26.89 50.52 -23.27
CA ILE A 7 -26.59 49.20 -22.69
C ILE A 7 -27.92 48.62 -22.19
N ILE A 8 -28.42 47.59 -22.88
CA ILE A 8 -29.57 46.80 -22.43
C ILE A 8 -29.05 45.87 -21.33
N LEU A 9 -29.25 46.26 -20.08
CA LEU A 9 -29.13 45.35 -18.93
C LEU A 9 -30.39 44.49 -18.89
N THR A 10 -30.29 43.25 -19.36
CA THR A 10 -31.33 42.25 -19.18
C THR A 10 -31.47 41.96 -17.68
N SER A 11 -32.63 42.28 -17.11
CA SER A 11 -32.98 41.98 -15.72
C SER A 11 -33.04 40.47 -15.52
N ILE A 12 -32.08 39.91 -14.79
CA ILE A 12 -32.11 38.51 -14.35
C ILE A 12 -33.25 38.38 -13.33
N ASN A 13 -34.18 37.46 -13.57
CA ASN A 13 -35.37 37.27 -12.74
C ASN A 13 -34.97 36.74 -11.35
N LEU A 14 -35.56 37.25 -10.26
CA LEU A 14 -35.22 36.83 -8.88
C LEU A 14 -35.39 35.31 -8.65
N ASN A 15 -36.33 34.69 -9.36
CA ASN A 15 -36.54 33.24 -9.31
C ASN A 15 -35.40 32.44 -9.95
N ASP A 16 -34.70 33.02 -10.94
CA ASP A 16 -33.56 32.37 -11.59
C ASP A 16 -32.28 32.53 -10.75
N MET A 17 -32.12 33.64 -10.03
CA MET A 17 -31.05 33.81 -9.02
C MET A 17 -31.11 32.75 -7.91
N ASN A 18 -32.31 32.45 -7.40
CA ASN A 18 -32.49 31.43 -6.37
C ASN A 18 -32.20 30.02 -6.87
N LYS A 19 -32.52 29.70 -8.13
CA LYS A 19 -32.16 28.43 -8.78
C LYS A 19 -30.65 28.30 -8.98
N ILE A 20 -30.00 29.38 -9.44
CA ILE A 20 -28.55 29.42 -9.59
C ILE A 20 -27.86 29.24 -8.24
N LEU A 21 -28.34 29.90 -7.19
CA LEU A 21 -27.82 29.76 -5.83
C LEU A 21 -27.98 28.32 -5.31
N PHE A 22 -29.13 27.69 -5.58
CA PHE A 22 -29.38 26.30 -5.21
C PHE A 22 -28.46 25.32 -5.95
N ILE A 23 -28.21 25.54 -7.24
CA ILE A 23 -27.27 24.75 -8.06
C ILE A 23 -25.83 24.94 -7.57
N LEU A 24 -25.42 26.17 -7.25
CA LEU A 24 -24.09 26.45 -6.68
C LEU A 24 -23.91 25.78 -5.32
N PHE A 25 -24.95 25.79 -4.49
CA PHE A 25 -24.95 25.12 -3.20
C PHE A 25 -24.83 23.60 -3.34
N THR A 26 -25.58 22.97 -4.24
CA THR A 26 -25.47 21.51 -4.48
C THR A 26 -24.13 21.10 -5.09
N LEU A 27 -23.54 21.94 -5.96
CA LEU A 27 -22.21 21.72 -6.53
C LEU A 27 -21.09 21.94 -5.49
N ALA A 28 -21.25 22.87 -4.55
CA ALA A 28 -20.32 23.09 -3.46
C ALA A 28 -20.37 21.98 -2.39
N VAL A 29 -21.52 21.34 -2.19
CA VAL A 29 -21.63 20.19 -1.28
C VAL A 29 -21.01 18.93 -1.88
N SER A 30 -21.03 18.75 -3.20
CA SER A 30 -20.53 17.53 -3.86
C SER A 30 -19.00 17.40 -3.92
N VAL A 31 -18.25 18.49 -3.78
CA VAL A 31 -16.76 18.46 -3.77
C VAL A 31 -16.15 17.91 -2.46
N ASN A 32 -16.94 17.69 -1.42
CA ASN A 32 -16.43 17.24 -0.11
C ASN A 32 -16.22 15.71 0.02
N ASN A 33 -16.49 14.92 -1.02
CA ASN A 33 -16.37 13.45 -0.97
C ASN A 33 -15.19 12.90 -1.79
N LEU A 34 -14.27 13.76 -2.26
CA LEU A 34 -13.19 13.36 -3.15
C LEU A 34 -11.96 12.89 -2.36
N TYR A 35 -11.66 11.58 -2.43
CA TYR A 35 -10.37 10.93 -2.13
C TYR A 35 -9.60 11.45 -0.90
N GLY A 36 -10.08 11.12 0.31
CA GLY A 36 -9.35 11.41 1.55
C GLY A 36 -9.58 10.42 2.69
N GLN A 37 -10.22 9.27 2.43
CA GLN A 37 -10.42 8.27 3.46
C GLN A 37 -9.09 7.55 3.71
N ASN A 38 -8.57 7.71 4.92
CA ASN A 38 -7.38 7.01 5.39
C ASN A 38 -7.79 5.83 6.26
N LYS A 39 -7.02 4.74 6.17
CA LYS A 39 -7.11 3.61 7.10
C LYS A 39 -5.80 3.47 7.87
N THR A 40 -5.91 3.04 9.12
CA THR A 40 -4.76 2.70 9.94
C THR A 40 -4.49 1.21 9.83
N ILE A 41 -3.26 0.87 9.48
CA ILE A 41 -2.76 -0.49 9.46
C ILE A 41 -1.73 -0.62 10.57
N ARG A 42 -1.80 -1.71 11.30
CA ARG A 42 -0.77 -2.12 12.26
C ARG A 42 -0.31 -3.52 11.91
N GLY A 43 0.83 -3.90 12.43
CA GLY A 43 1.38 -5.19 12.05
C GLY A 43 2.72 -5.47 12.64
N ARG A 44 3.31 -6.58 12.19
CA ARG A 44 4.64 -7.02 12.56
C ARG A 44 5.35 -7.62 11.36
N VAL A 45 6.65 -7.42 11.28
CA VAL A 45 7.52 -8.01 10.25
C VAL A 45 8.52 -8.96 10.90
N ILE A 46 8.62 -10.16 10.34
CA ILE A 46 9.63 -11.16 10.69
C ILE A 46 10.31 -11.68 9.43
N SER A 47 11.47 -12.31 9.56
CA SER A 47 12.05 -13.12 8.48
C SER A 47 11.50 -14.53 8.44
N ASP A 48 11.82 -15.25 7.37
CA ASP A 48 11.54 -16.68 7.21
C ASP A 48 12.31 -17.58 8.20
N LEU A 49 13.14 -17.00 9.07
CA LEU A 49 13.79 -17.65 10.20
C LEU A 49 13.10 -17.38 11.54
N TYR A 50 11.94 -16.71 11.55
CA TYR A 50 11.24 -16.25 12.75
C TYR A 50 11.97 -15.17 13.55
N GLU A 51 12.98 -14.54 12.96
CA GLU A 51 13.66 -13.39 13.56
C GLU A 51 12.84 -12.13 13.29
N THR A 52 12.86 -11.23 14.25
CA THR A 52 12.15 -9.95 14.13
C THR A 52 12.94 -9.00 13.23
N GLU A 53 12.26 -8.28 12.34
CA GLU A 53 12.91 -7.37 11.39
C GLU A 53 12.73 -5.91 11.81
N PRO A 54 13.74 -5.29 12.45
CA PRO A 54 13.69 -3.89 12.85
C PRO A 54 14.01 -2.95 11.67
N ALA A 55 13.56 -1.70 11.78
CA ALA A 55 13.85 -0.62 10.82
C ALA A 55 13.47 -0.93 9.35
N VAL A 56 12.54 -1.85 9.13
CA VAL A 56 11.98 -2.14 7.80
C VAL A 56 11.23 -0.92 7.32
N LEU A 57 11.65 -0.37 6.18
CA LEU A 57 10.96 0.74 5.51
C LEU A 57 9.66 0.24 4.92
N ILE A 58 8.59 1.02 5.13
CA ILE A 58 7.28 0.76 4.57
C ILE A 58 6.98 1.84 3.55
N ILE A 59 6.88 1.44 2.28
CA ILE A 59 6.82 2.33 1.13
C ILE A 59 5.53 2.07 0.35
N VAL A 60 4.82 3.14 -0.03
CA VAL A 60 3.63 3.09 -0.89
C VAL A 60 3.88 3.92 -2.15
N ASP A 61 3.10 3.70 -3.21
CA ASP A 61 3.21 4.41 -4.48
C ASP A 61 4.67 4.47 -5.01
N ASP A 62 5.38 3.34 -4.84
CA ASP A 62 6.78 3.07 -5.17
C ASP A 62 7.85 3.95 -4.49
N THR A 63 7.48 5.09 -3.90
CA THR A 63 8.44 6.11 -3.46
C THR A 63 8.14 6.75 -2.11
N LEU A 64 6.89 6.67 -1.63
CA LEU A 64 6.48 7.36 -0.41
C LEU A 64 6.72 6.47 0.82
N GLU A 65 7.74 6.80 1.61
CA GLU A 65 7.93 6.21 2.93
C GLU A 65 6.81 6.66 3.88
N VAL A 66 6.04 5.72 4.41
CA VAL A 66 4.92 5.97 5.33
C VAL A 66 5.20 5.54 6.76
N GLY A 67 6.31 4.84 6.99
CA GLY A 67 6.74 4.43 8.33
C GLY A 67 7.87 3.40 8.30
N LYS A 68 8.27 2.99 9.51
CA LYS A 68 9.26 1.93 9.73
C LYS A 68 8.83 1.01 10.86
N THR A 69 9.35 -0.20 10.89
CA THR A 69 9.20 -1.08 12.05
C THR A 69 10.08 -0.62 13.22
N ASP A 70 9.60 -0.82 14.44
CA ASP A 70 10.37 -0.63 15.66
C ASP A 70 11.40 -1.75 15.89
N LEU A 71 12.11 -1.72 17.01
CA LEU A 71 13.11 -2.73 17.37
C LEU A 71 12.52 -4.15 17.52
N ASN A 72 11.21 -4.25 17.73
CA ASN A 72 10.47 -5.49 17.89
C ASN A 72 9.69 -5.86 16.60
N GLY A 73 9.99 -5.20 15.49
CA GLY A 73 9.42 -5.46 14.17
C GLY A 73 7.97 -5.00 14.04
N PHE A 74 7.41 -4.32 15.03
CA PHE A 74 6.04 -3.82 14.98
C PHE A 74 5.97 -2.49 14.24
N PHE A 75 4.84 -2.23 13.60
CA PHE A 75 4.58 -0.95 12.96
C PHE A 75 3.11 -0.53 13.10
N LYS A 76 2.88 0.78 12.94
CA LYS A 76 1.55 1.38 12.81
C LYS A 76 1.66 2.54 11.83
N ILE A 77 0.91 2.47 10.73
CA ILE A 77 0.91 3.46 9.65
C ILE A 77 -0.51 3.87 9.30
N THR A 78 -0.67 5.04 8.70
CA THR A 78 -1.94 5.53 8.18
C THR A 78 -1.77 5.80 6.70
N ILE A 79 -2.56 5.12 5.86
CA ILE A 79 -2.47 5.20 4.40
C ILE A 79 -3.86 5.45 3.79
N PRO A 80 -3.96 6.07 2.60
CA PRO A 80 -5.22 6.18 1.88
C PRO A 80 -5.84 4.80 1.61
N VAL A 81 -7.17 4.69 1.69
CA VAL A 81 -7.92 3.44 1.42
C VAL A 81 -7.71 2.95 -0.02
N SER A 82 -7.37 3.85 -0.95
CA SER A 82 -7.02 3.53 -2.33
C SER A 82 -5.69 2.77 -2.48
N VAL A 83 -4.79 2.85 -1.49
CA VAL A 83 -3.51 2.14 -1.53
C VAL A 83 -3.76 0.65 -1.28
N LYS A 84 -3.44 -0.15 -2.30
CA LYS A 84 -3.51 -1.62 -2.25
C LYS A 84 -2.14 -2.27 -2.12
N LYS A 85 -1.10 -1.67 -2.69
CA LYS A 85 0.25 -2.25 -2.71
C LYS A 85 1.17 -1.55 -1.73
N ILE A 86 1.91 -2.35 -0.95
CA ILE A 86 2.90 -1.85 0.01
C ILE A 86 4.19 -2.63 -0.20
N LEU A 87 5.30 -1.90 -0.27
CA LEU A 87 6.64 -2.42 -0.31
C LEU A 87 7.25 -2.37 1.10
N PHE A 88 7.75 -3.52 1.56
CA PHE A 88 8.59 -3.66 2.74
C PHE A 88 10.03 -3.86 2.30
N PHE A 89 10.93 -3.01 2.80
CA PHE A 89 12.34 -3.00 2.39
C PHE A 89 13.27 -2.88 3.60
N SER A 90 14.28 -3.74 3.66
CA SER A 90 15.36 -3.66 4.65
C SER A 90 16.63 -4.30 4.08
N LEU A 91 17.77 -4.06 4.72
CA LEU A 91 19.04 -4.69 4.37
C LEU A 91 19.07 -6.13 4.91
N GLY A 92 19.69 -7.05 4.17
CA GLY A 92 19.83 -8.46 4.61
C GLY A 92 18.62 -9.36 4.36
N VAL A 93 17.50 -8.80 3.88
CA VAL A 93 16.29 -9.51 3.47
C VAL A 93 15.89 -9.12 2.04
N GLU A 94 15.08 -9.95 1.40
CA GLU A 94 14.49 -9.65 0.11
C GLU A 94 13.31 -8.68 0.26
N PRO A 95 13.18 -7.66 -0.61
CA PRO A 95 12.04 -6.77 -0.58
C PRO A 95 10.73 -7.55 -0.78
N ALA A 96 9.73 -7.26 0.06
CA ALA A 96 8.42 -7.91 0.00
C ALA A 96 7.38 -6.90 -0.50
N ILE A 97 6.76 -7.19 -1.65
CA ILE A 97 5.64 -6.41 -2.18
C ILE A 97 4.37 -7.19 -1.89
N ILE A 98 3.50 -6.58 -1.08
CA ILE A 98 2.23 -7.16 -0.69
C ILE A 98 1.07 -6.38 -1.30
N GLU A 99 -0.02 -7.06 -1.60
CA GLU A 99 -1.29 -6.49 -2.03
C GLU A 99 -2.37 -6.79 -0.99
N LEU A 100 -2.89 -5.74 -0.38
CA LEU A 100 -3.83 -5.81 0.74
C LEU A 100 -5.23 -6.19 0.29
N SER A 101 -5.87 -7.09 1.03
CA SER A 101 -7.32 -7.27 0.95
C SER A 101 -8.05 -6.05 1.54
N ASP A 102 -9.33 -5.87 1.16
CA ASP A 102 -10.12 -4.69 1.54
C ASP A 102 -10.19 -4.45 3.06
N ASN A 103 -10.32 -5.53 3.85
CA ASN A 103 -10.48 -5.49 5.30
C ASN A 103 -9.20 -5.82 6.09
N CYS A 104 -8.02 -5.67 5.47
CA CYS A 104 -6.74 -6.02 6.07
C CYS A 104 -6.17 -4.86 6.91
N ASN A 105 -6.40 -4.90 8.23
CA ASN A 105 -5.94 -3.90 9.20
C ASN A 105 -4.79 -4.38 10.10
N GLU A 106 -4.61 -5.70 10.22
CA GLU A 106 -3.50 -6.34 10.93
C GLU A 106 -2.63 -7.07 9.91
N VAL A 107 -1.46 -6.50 9.59
CA VAL A 107 -0.60 -6.96 8.49
C VAL A 107 0.66 -7.62 9.07
N GLU A 108 0.72 -8.94 8.99
CA GLU A 108 1.79 -9.75 9.56
C GLU A 108 2.65 -10.34 8.46
N VAL A 109 3.82 -9.72 8.24
CA VAL A 109 4.65 -9.93 7.04
C VAL A 109 5.84 -10.84 7.32
N VAL A 110 6.07 -11.79 6.41
CA VAL A 110 7.27 -12.63 6.41
C VAL A 110 8.17 -12.23 5.24
N MET A 111 9.38 -11.78 5.52
CA MET A 111 10.41 -11.44 4.53
C MET A 111 11.42 -12.58 4.37
N LEU A 112 11.89 -12.84 3.14
CA LEU A 112 12.89 -13.89 2.90
C LEU A 112 14.29 -13.34 3.19
N ALA A 113 15.09 -14.01 4.01
CA ALA A 113 16.47 -13.58 4.23
C ALA A 113 17.35 -13.77 2.98
N SER A 114 18.20 -12.79 2.66
CA SER A 114 18.90 -12.71 1.36
C SER A 114 20.35 -13.22 1.35
N TYR A 115 20.87 -13.70 2.48
CA TYR A 115 22.28 -14.09 2.66
C TYR A 115 22.71 -15.43 2.03
N THR A 116 21.81 -16.17 1.36
CA THR A 116 22.07 -17.56 0.91
C THR A 116 22.46 -17.72 -0.58
N TYR A 117 22.69 -16.62 -1.30
CA TYR A 117 22.73 -16.63 -2.77
C TYR A 117 24.13 -16.55 -3.39
N ASP A 118 25.18 -16.41 -2.58
CA ASP A 118 26.54 -16.23 -3.06
C ASP A 118 27.03 -17.43 -3.90
N PHE A 119 27.77 -17.13 -4.97
CA PHE A 119 28.40 -18.10 -5.88
C PHE A 119 27.43 -19.05 -6.59
N GLN A 120 26.15 -18.67 -6.74
CA GLN A 120 25.14 -19.47 -7.44
C GLN A 120 24.69 -18.83 -8.76
N SER A 121 24.27 -19.66 -9.72
CA SER A 121 23.74 -19.14 -10.97
C SER A 121 22.37 -18.47 -10.76
N PRO A 122 22.04 -17.39 -11.52
CA PRO A 122 20.73 -16.74 -11.53
C PRO A 122 19.52 -17.68 -11.52
N LYS A 123 19.57 -18.73 -12.35
CA LYS A 123 18.50 -19.73 -12.46
C LYS A 123 18.37 -20.58 -11.20
N LYS A 124 19.50 -20.97 -10.58
CA LYS A 124 19.52 -21.73 -9.32
C LYS A 124 18.99 -20.88 -8.17
N ILE A 125 19.41 -19.61 -8.10
CA ILE A 125 18.94 -18.65 -7.10
C ILE A 125 17.42 -18.50 -7.18
N ASN A 126 16.86 -18.17 -8.36
CA ASN A 126 15.41 -18.02 -8.51
C ASN A 126 14.63 -19.29 -8.13
N ARG A 127 15.17 -20.49 -8.42
CA ARG A 127 14.54 -21.76 -8.03
C ARG A 127 14.52 -21.94 -6.50
N ILE A 128 15.61 -21.61 -5.81
CA ILE A 128 15.68 -21.70 -4.34
C ILE A 128 14.74 -20.67 -3.71
N ARG A 129 14.77 -19.43 -4.21
CA ARG A 129 13.91 -18.34 -3.76
C ARG A 129 12.43 -18.70 -3.90
N MET A 130 12.02 -19.24 -5.06
CA MET A 130 10.65 -19.70 -5.27
C MET A 130 10.25 -20.76 -4.24
N ARG A 131 11.10 -21.77 -3.99
CA ARG A 131 10.80 -22.81 -3.00
C ARG A 131 10.64 -22.26 -1.58
N ARG A 132 11.43 -21.26 -1.20
CA ARG A 132 11.28 -20.58 0.10
C ARG A 132 10.02 -19.72 0.13
N PHE A 133 9.74 -19.01 -0.97
CA PHE A 133 8.54 -18.21 -1.15
C PHE A 133 7.25 -19.04 -1.02
N ASP A 134 7.22 -20.23 -1.63
CA ASP A 134 6.09 -21.16 -1.53
C ASP A 134 5.84 -21.64 -0.09
N GLN A 135 6.81 -21.51 0.81
CA GLN A 135 6.69 -21.87 2.23
C GLN A 135 6.16 -20.73 3.10
N LEU A 136 6.02 -19.50 2.59
CA LEU A 136 5.58 -18.35 3.39
C LEU A 136 4.24 -18.58 4.13
N PRO A 137 3.19 -19.19 3.53
CA PRO A 137 1.95 -19.47 4.27
C PRO A 137 2.17 -20.42 5.46
N LYS A 138 3.04 -21.41 5.29
CA LYS A 138 3.40 -22.34 6.38
C LYS A 138 4.17 -21.60 7.48
N ILE A 139 5.13 -20.76 7.11
CA ILE A 139 5.91 -19.97 8.07
C ILE A 139 5.01 -19.03 8.85
N HIS A 140 4.06 -18.36 8.20
CA HIS A 140 3.10 -17.50 8.86
C HIS A 140 2.28 -18.26 9.91
N LYS A 141 1.74 -19.42 9.54
CA LYS A 141 1.02 -20.30 10.49
C LYS A 141 1.91 -20.73 11.67
N GLN A 142 3.18 -21.07 11.41
CA GLN A 142 4.13 -21.44 12.46
C GLN A 142 4.49 -20.25 13.36
N ALA A 143 4.54 -19.03 12.82
CA ALA A 143 4.76 -17.81 13.58
C ALA A 143 3.56 -17.50 14.51
N PHE A 144 2.35 -17.78 14.06
CA PHE A 144 1.14 -17.74 14.90
C PHE A 144 1.21 -18.76 16.05
N GLU A 145 1.53 -20.02 15.75
CA GLU A 145 1.69 -21.08 16.75
C GLU A 145 2.76 -20.74 17.81
N LYS A 146 3.80 -19.99 17.42
CA LYS A 146 4.87 -19.48 18.31
C LYS A 146 4.48 -18.21 19.08
N GLY A 147 3.30 -17.63 18.82
CA GLY A 147 2.85 -16.37 19.42
C GLY A 147 3.58 -15.11 18.90
N LEU A 148 4.28 -15.22 17.77
CA LEU A 148 4.90 -14.07 17.10
C LEU A 148 3.86 -13.23 16.35
N PHE A 149 2.89 -13.92 15.76
CA PHE A 149 1.74 -13.39 15.04
C PHE A 149 0.45 -13.67 15.80
N LYS A 150 -0.58 -12.86 15.52
CA LYS A 150 -1.91 -12.90 16.09
C LYS A 150 -2.89 -13.66 15.22
N THR A 151 -2.62 -13.77 13.92
CA THR A 151 -3.49 -14.44 12.95
C THR A 151 -2.80 -15.65 12.35
N ASP A 152 -3.57 -16.70 12.02
CA ASP A 152 -3.04 -17.94 11.46
C ASP A 152 -2.79 -17.86 9.94
N ASN A 153 -3.33 -16.84 9.29
CA ASN A 153 -3.24 -16.60 7.85
C ASN A 153 -3.08 -15.10 7.53
N SER A 154 -2.32 -14.80 6.49
CA SER A 154 -2.13 -13.43 5.99
C SER A 154 -3.39 -12.88 5.30
N CYS A 155 -3.75 -11.62 5.57
CA CYS A 155 -4.83 -10.91 4.86
C CYS A 155 -4.38 -10.18 3.58
N TYR A 156 -3.23 -10.57 3.02
CA TYR A 156 -2.65 -9.99 1.81
C TYR A 156 -2.13 -11.11 0.90
N THR A 157 -1.92 -10.77 -0.38
CA THR A 157 -1.15 -11.61 -1.30
C THR A 157 0.24 -11.03 -1.51
N GLN A 158 1.23 -11.88 -1.73
CA GLN A 158 2.61 -11.46 -2.00
C GLN A 158 2.99 -11.92 -3.40
N GLU A 159 3.70 -11.08 -4.16
CA GLU A 159 4.15 -11.43 -5.51
C GLU A 159 5.62 -11.88 -5.47
N PHE A 160 5.91 -13.07 -6.03
CA PHE A 160 7.29 -13.50 -6.24
C PHE A 160 7.90 -12.80 -7.46
N LYS A 161 8.98 -12.04 -7.24
CA LYS A 161 9.75 -11.41 -8.34
C LYS A 161 11.12 -12.08 -8.52
N PRO A 162 11.36 -12.77 -9.66
CA PRO A 162 12.68 -13.33 -9.96
C PRO A 162 13.69 -12.21 -10.19
N PHE A 163 14.96 -12.41 -9.81
CA PHE A 163 16.02 -11.40 -10.01
C PHE A 163 16.34 -11.18 -11.49
N PHE A 164 16.12 -12.21 -12.31
CA PHE A 164 16.42 -12.19 -13.73
C PHE A 164 15.23 -12.75 -14.48
N LYS A 165 14.59 -11.93 -15.32
CA LYS A 165 13.58 -12.40 -16.27
C LYS A 165 14.29 -13.20 -17.36
N LYS A 166 13.74 -14.36 -17.74
CA LYS A 166 14.17 -15.00 -18.99
C LYS A 166 13.91 -14.01 -20.12
N LYS A 167 14.88 -13.80 -21.01
CA LYS A 167 14.62 -13.15 -22.29
C LYS A 167 13.46 -13.91 -22.95
N GLN A 168 12.43 -13.19 -23.38
CA GLN A 168 11.48 -13.74 -24.34
C GLN A 168 12.26 -13.89 -25.64
N GLU A 169 12.45 -15.14 -26.07
CA GLU A 169 12.97 -15.50 -27.39
C GLU A 169 11.85 -15.38 -28.43
#